data_AF-A0A0C3PGN9-F1
#
_entry.id   AF-A0A0C3PGN9-F1
#
_cell.length_a   1.000
_cell.length_b   1.000
_cell.length_c   1.000
_cell.angle_alpha   90.00
_cell.angle_beta   90.00
_cell.angle_gamma   90.00
#
_symmetry.space_group_name_H-M   'P 1'
#
loop_
_entity.id
_entity.type
_entity.pdbx_description
1 polymer ?
#
loop_
_entity_poly.entity_id
_entity_poly.type
_entity_poly.pdbx_seq_one_letter_code
_entity_poly.pdbx_strand_id
1 'polypeptide(L)'
;PADFPDPLRVDPRRPTDRYQLQSAGFHECLGLRMSEHTLPEVLKAVFRLPRLRRAPGPAGRLAGFTLPVNGTENPVYLDDAGNLTYWPGSMILVYDDE
;
A
#
# COMPACT_ATOMS: atom_id res chain seq x y z
N PRO A 1 16.02 -8.85 7.76
CA PRO A 1 16.87 -7.93 8.55
C PRO A 1 18.21 -7.60 7.86
N ALA A 2 18.87 -8.59 7.23
CA ALA A 2 20.13 -8.37 6.50
C ALA A 2 19.96 -7.38 5.34
N ASP A 3 18.92 -7.53 4.52
CA ASP A 3 18.68 -6.63 3.38
C ASP A 3 18.01 -5.32 3.78
N PHE A 4 17.20 -5.38 4.84
CA PHE A 4 16.41 -4.29 5.36
C PHE A 4 16.61 -4.21 6.88
N PRO A 5 17.47 -3.29 7.36
CA PRO A 5 17.48 -2.91 8.76
C PRO A 5 16.08 -2.40 9.14
N ASP A 6 15.56 -2.88 10.27
CA ASP A 6 14.19 -2.61 10.76
C ASP A 6 13.10 -2.82 9.70
N PRO A 7 12.91 -4.07 9.23
CA PRO A 7 12.03 -4.35 8.08
C PRO A 7 10.56 -4.02 8.34
N LEU A 8 10.15 -3.98 9.62
CA LEU A 8 8.78 -3.65 10.03
C LEU A 8 8.54 -2.14 10.19
N ARG A 9 9.59 -1.32 10.08
CA ARG A 9 9.49 0.14 10.16
C ARG A 9 9.39 0.72 8.76
N VAL A 10 8.37 1.55 8.53
CA VAL A 10 8.26 2.34 7.30
C VAL A 10 9.31 3.44 7.33
N ASP A 11 10.22 3.44 6.37
CA ASP A 11 11.23 4.49 6.17
C ASP A 11 11.20 4.98 4.71
N PRO A 12 10.61 6.16 4.44
CA PRO A 12 10.55 6.73 3.10
C PRO A 12 11.91 7.14 2.51
N ARG A 13 12.98 7.13 3.32
CA ARG A 13 14.34 7.48 2.89
C ARG A 13 15.18 6.25 2.57
N ARG A 14 14.60 5.06 2.64
CA ARG A 14 15.31 3.84 2.27
C ARG A 14 15.65 3.88 0.77
N PRO A 15 16.88 3.52 0.36
CA PRO A 15 17.27 3.56 -1.05
C PRO A 15 16.36 2.67 -1.91
N THR A 16 15.89 3.21 -3.04
CA THR A 16 14.90 2.55 -3.91
C THR A 16 15.44 1.27 -4.54
N ASP A 17 16.73 1.23 -4.87
CA ASP A 17 17.43 0.08 -5.45
C ASP A 17 17.50 -1.15 -4.53
N ARG A 18 17.13 -1.00 -3.25
CA ARG A 18 16.99 -2.11 -2.29
C ARG A 18 15.70 -2.89 -2.48
N TYR A 19 14.70 -2.33 -3.15
CA TYR A 19 13.38 -2.94 -3.32
C TYR A 19 13.27 -3.71 -4.63
N GLN A 20 12.60 -4.86 -4.58
CA GLN A 20 12.30 -5.71 -5.76
C GLN A 20 10.80 -6.07 -5.80
N LEU A 21 9.95 -5.15 -5.33
CA LEU A 21 8.51 -5.41 -5.14
C LEU A 21 7.78 -5.69 -6.45
N GLN A 22 8.21 -5.06 -7.54
CA GLN A 22 7.61 -5.19 -8.87
C GLN A 22 8.51 -6.02 -9.81
N SER A 23 9.16 -7.06 -9.28
CA SER A 23 10.15 -7.92 -9.96
C SER A 23 11.56 -7.32 -10.03
N ALA A 24 12.51 -8.09 -10.56
CA ALA A 24 13.91 -7.73 -10.73
C ALA A 24 14.52 -8.38 -11.99
N GLY A 25 15.50 -7.71 -12.60
CA GLY A 25 16.23 -8.23 -13.76
C GLY A 25 15.38 -8.34 -15.02
N PHE A 26 15.54 -9.42 -15.78
CA PHE A 26 14.87 -9.59 -17.08
C PHE A 26 13.34 -9.62 -17.02
N HIS A 27 12.76 -9.88 -15.85
CA HIS A 27 11.31 -9.91 -15.65
C HIS A 27 10.78 -8.67 -14.93
N GLU A 28 11.54 -7.57 -14.89
CA GLU A 28 11.09 -6.31 -14.30
C GLU A 28 9.74 -5.87 -14.88
N CYS A 29 8.85 -5.40 -14.00
CA CYS A 29 7.55 -4.90 -14.42
C CYS A 29 7.73 -3.70 -15.37
N LEU A 30 7.23 -3.82 -16.60
CA LEU A 30 7.29 -2.74 -17.61
C LEU A 30 6.68 -1.42 -17.12
N GLY A 31 5.69 -1.50 -16.21
CA GLY A 31 5.03 -0.35 -15.61
C GLY A 31 5.77 0.31 -14.44
N LEU A 32 6.88 -0.26 -13.94
CA LEU A 32 7.55 0.21 -12.72
C LEU A 32 7.88 1.71 -12.80
N ARG A 33 8.58 2.13 -13.85
CA ARG A 33 8.96 3.54 -14.03
C ARG A 33 7.76 4.49 -14.06
N MET A 34 6.67 4.07 -14.71
CA MET A 34 5.45 4.87 -14.74
C MET A 34 4.82 4.95 -13.34
N SER A 35 4.71 3.84 -12.64
CA SER A 35 4.15 3.78 -11.28
C SER A 35 4.98 4.61 -10.29
N GLU A 36 6.30 4.57 -10.37
CA GLU A 36 7.23 5.35 -9.52
C GLU A 36 7.00 6.86 -9.63
N HIS A 37 6.60 7.35 -10.81
CA HIS A 37 6.31 8.78 -11.02
C HIS A 37 4.84 9.13 -10.77
N THR A 38 3.90 8.29 -11.22
CA THR A 38 2.46 8.60 -11.15
C THR A 38 1.92 8.48 -9.73
N LEU A 39 2.33 7.44 -8.98
CA LEU A 39 1.76 7.19 -7.66
C LEU A 39 2.05 8.32 -6.66
N PRO A 40 3.28 8.88 -6.56
CA PRO A 40 3.53 10.05 -5.72
C PRO A 40 2.69 11.27 -6.09
N GLU A 41 2.43 11.53 -7.37
CA GLU A 41 1.60 12.68 -7.79
C GLU A 41 0.14 12.52 -7.37
N VAL A 42 -0.42 11.31 -7.52
CA VAL A 42 -1.77 11.02 -7.01
C VAL A 42 -1.83 11.19 -5.49
N LEU A 43 -0.83 10.68 -4.77
CA LEU A 43 -0.77 10.79 -3.31
C LEU A 43 -0.58 12.24 -2.85
N LYS A 44 0.17 13.08 -3.57
CA LYS A 44 0.32 14.51 -3.26
C LYS A 44 -1.03 15.23 -3.23
N ALA A 45 -1.95 14.90 -4.14
CA ALA A 45 -3.29 15.50 -4.13
C ALA A 45 -4.02 15.23 -2.80
N VAL A 46 -3.91 14.00 -2.28
CA VAL A 46 -4.52 13.61 -1.00
C VAL A 46 -3.79 14.21 0.20
N PHE A 47 -2.45 14.15 0.23
CA PHE A 47 -1.64 14.63 1.36
C PHE A 47 -1.62 16.16 1.52
N ARG A 48 -2.11 16.91 0.52
CA ARG A 48 -2.31 18.36 0.63
C ARG A 48 -3.54 18.76 1.45
N LEU A 49 -4.44 17.81 1.72
CA LEU A 49 -5.65 18.09 2.49
C LEU A 49 -5.31 18.52 3.94
N PRO A 50 -5.91 19.60 4.47
CA PRO A 50 -5.58 20.12 5.80
C PRO A 50 -5.86 19.11 6.91
N ARG A 51 -4.87 18.89 7.78
CA ARG A 51 -4.97 17.99 8.95
C ARG A 51 -5.55 16.61 8.60
N LEU A 52 -5.14 16.08 7.45
CA LEU A 52 -5.53 14.76 6.98
C LEU A 52 -5.25 13.69 8.03
N ARG A 53 -6.28 12.89 8.34
CA ARG A 53 -6.22 11.78 9.29
C ARG A 53 -7.13 10.65 8.82
N ARG A 54 -6.93 9.47 9.38
CA ARG A 54 -7.85 8.34 9.20
C ARG A 54 -9.16 8.63 9.95
N ALA A 55 -10.28 8.19 9.40
CA ALA A 55 -11.54 8.20 10.14
C ALA A 55 -11.42 7.36 11.44
N PRO A 56 -12.12 7.73 12.52
CA PRO A 56 -12.11 6.92 13.74
C PRO A 56 -12.71 5.53 13.50
N GLY A 57 -12.22 4.55 14.24
CA GLY A 57 -12.76 3.18 14.21
C GLY A 57 -12.40 2.37 12.94
N PRO A 58 -13.20 1.35 12.60
CA PRO A 58 -12.92 0.44 11.48
C PRO A 58 -12.85 1.13 10.12
N ALA A 59 -13.62 2.19 9.89
CA ALA A 59 -13.68 2.90 8.60
C ALA A 59 -12.33 3.51 8.18
N GLY A 60 -11.47 3.88 9.15
CA GLY A 60 -10.13 4.41 8.89
C GLY A 60 -9.05 3.35 8.71
N ARG A 61 -9.42 2.07 8.52
CA ARG A 61 -8.48 0.96 8.36
C ARG A 61 -8.86 0.12 7.15
N LEU A 62 -7.86 -0.38 6.44
CA LEU A 62 -8.06 -1.40 5.42
C LEU A 62 -8.32 -2.73 6.12
N ALA A 63 -9.59 -3.13 6.17
CA ALA A 63 -10.02 -4.35 6.84
C ALA A 63 -9.76 -5.56 5.93
N GLY A 64 -8.86 -6.44 6.36
CA GLY A 64 -8.55 -7.69 5.69
C GLY A 64 -8.09 -8.73 6.72
N PHE A 65 -7.78 -9.92 6.22
CA PHE A 65 -7.26 -11.03 7.01
C PHE A 65 -6.17 -11.74 6.22
N THR A 66 -5.48 -12.70 6.84
CA THR A 66 -4.40 -13.44 6.18
C THR A 66 -4.87 -14.84 5.87
N LEU A 67 -4.58 -15.32 4.66
CA LEU A 67 -4.81 -16.69 4.26
C LEU A 67 -3.54 -17.31 3.65
N PRO A 68 -3.31 -18.61 3.86
CA PRO A 68 -2.28 -19.34 3.13
C PRO A 68 -2.71 -19.53 1.67
N VAL A 69 -2.03 -18.87 0.75
CA VAL A 69 -2.17 -19.07 -0.70
C VAL A 69 -0.89 -19.71 -1.20
N ASN A 70 -0.99 -20.93 -1.73
CA ASN A 70 0.15 -21.73 -2.19
C ASN A 70 1.27 -21.87 -1.14
N GLY A 71 0.90 -22.00 0.14
CA GLY A 71 1.85 -22.14 1.25
C GLY A 71 2.48 -20.83 1.73
N THR A 72 2.05 -19.68 1.21
CA THR A 72 2.50 -18.35 1.65
C THR A 72 1.36 -17.59 2.31
N GLU A 73 1.63 -16.97 3.47
CA GLU A 73 0.68 -16.09 4.14
C GLU A 73 0.48 -14.80 3.33
N ASN A 74 -0.74 -14.61 2.80
CA ASN A 74 -1.07 -13.46 1.97
C ASN A 74 -2.19 -12.62 2.61
N PRO A 75 -2.07 -11.29 2.62
CA PRO A 75 -3.19 -10.43 2.97
C PRO A 75 -4.29 -10.56 1.90
N VAL A 76 -5.50 -10.81 2.36
CA VAL A 76 -6.72 -10.91 1.54
C VAL A 76 -7.80 -10.02 2.11
N TYR A 77 -8.70 -9.59 1.24
CA TYR A 77 -9.78 -8.66 1.53
C TYR A 77 -11.09 -9.20 0.92
N LEU A 78 -12.20 -8.59 1.30
CA LEU A 78 -13.51 -8.85 0.69
C LEU A 78 -13.90 -7.66 -0.18
N ASP A 79 -14.42 -7.94 -1.38
CA ASP A 79 -15.10 -6.95 -2.20
C ASP A 79 -16.56 -6.71 -1.72
N ASP A 80 -17.27 -5.81 -2.41
CA ASP A 80 -18.66 -5.46 -2.10
C ASP A 80 -19.66 -6.59 -2.37
N ALA A 81 -19.32 -7.54 -3.24
CA ALA A 81 -20.07 -8.75 -3.50
C ALA A 81 -19.72 -9.91 -2.54
N GLY A 82 -18.74 -9.72 -1.64
CA GLY A 82 -18.28 -10.72 -0.68
C GLY A 82 -17.29 -11.74 -1.23
N ASN A 83 -16.70 -11.50 -2.41
CA ASN A 83 -15.64 -12.34 -2.95
C ASN A 83 -14.27 -11.99 -2.34
N LEU A 84 -13.37 -12.98 -2.34
CA LEU A 84 -11.98 -12.77 -1.94
C LEU A 84 -11.21 -12.00 -3.01
N THR A 85 -10.45 -11.01 -2.58
CA THR A 85 -9.57 -10.20 -3.43
C THR A 85 -8.24 -9.91 -2.73
N TYR A 86 -7.19 -9.65 -3.50
CA TYR A 86 -5.89 -9.18 -2.99
C TYR A 86 -5.82 -7.67 -2.86
N TRP A 87 -6.86 -6.96 -3.32
CA TRP A 87 -6.90 -5.51 -3.31
C TRP A 87 -7.80 -5.02 -2.18
N PRO A 88 -7.29 -4.17 -1.28
CA PRO A 88 -8.12 -3.56 -0.27
C PRO A 88 -9.26 -2.77 -0.91
N GLY A 89 -10.44 -2.78 -0.29
CA GLY A 89 -11.59 -1.99 -0.70
C GLY A 89 -11.37 -0.49 -0.46
N SER A 90 -11.92 0.04 0.63
CA SER A 90 -11.81 1.47 0.94
C SER A 90 -11.24 1.73 2.34
N MET A 91 -10.59 2.89 2.49
CA MET A 91 -10.22 3.49 3.77
C MET A 91 -10.75 4.92 3.77
N ILE A 92 -11.59 5.25 4.74
CA ILE A 92 -12.14 6.59 4.88
C ILE A 92 -11.12 7.49 5.59
N LEU A 93 -10.87 8.63 4.96
CA LEU A 93 -10.03 9.70 5.50
C LEU A 93 -10.91 10.89 5.87
N VAL A 94 -10.46 11.64 6.87
CA VAL A 94 -11.08 12.89 7.31
C VAL A 94 -10.02 13.97 7.20
N TYR A 95 -10.43 15.13 6.72
CA TYR A 95 -9.64 16.35 6.70
C TYR A 95 -10.52 17.48 7.20
N ASP A 96 -9.91 18.61 7.54
CA ASP A 96 -10.67 19.76 8.02
C ASP A 96 -11.00 20.67 6.85
N ASP A 97 -12.23 21.19 6.83
CA ASP A 97 -12.60 22.30 5.94
C ASP A 97 -11.73 23.52 6.29
N GLU A 98 -11.42 24.37 5.29
CA GLU A 98 -10.56 25.56 5.46
C GLU A 98 -10.89 26.40 6.70
#